data_AF-A0A7Y8HIE7-F1
#
_entry.id   AF-A0A7Y8HIE7-F1
#
_cell.length_a   1.000
_cell.length_b   1.000
_cell.length_c   1.000
_cell.angle_alpha   90.00
_cell.angle_beta   90.00
_cell.angle_gamma   90.00
#
_symmetry.space_group_name_H-M   'P 1'
#
loop_
_entity.id
_entity.type
_entity.pdbx_description
1 polymer ?
#
loop_
_entity_poly.entity_id
_entity_poly.type
_entity_poly.pdbx_seq_one_letter_code
_entity_poly.pdbx_strand_id
1 'polypeptide(L)' 'MDQTIRRMMHIDLPQGQSAFLWGPRKTGKTTYLKTAFPDSLMYDSLQTDLFLELAKRPFLLREQLLAADPRRKMDDL' A
#
# COMPACT_ATOMS: atom_id res chain seq x y z
N MET A 1 -16.19 26.98 3.12
CA MET A 1 -16.09 26.10 4.29
C MET A 1 -16.06 24.68 3.75
N ASP A 2 -14.87 24.09 3.62
CA ASP A 2 -14.73 22.72 3.12
C ASP A 2 -15.01 21.75 4.27
N GLN A 3 -16.25 21.26 4.35
CA GLN A 3 -16.64 20.26 5.34
C GLN A 3 -16.19 18.88 4.85
N THR A 4 -14.90 18.59 5.01
CA THR A 4 -14.38 17.25 4.74
C THR A 4 -14.86 16.30 5.83
N ILE A 5 -15.82 15.43 5.51
CA ILE A 5 -16.33 14.41 6.45
C ILE A 5 -15.19 13.45 6.80
N ARG A 6 -14.90 13.31 8.10
CA ARG A 6 -13.88 12.37 8.59
C ARG A 6 -14.29 10.94 8.23
N ARG A 7 -13.38 10.20 7.60
CA ARG A 7 -13.59 8.78 7.28
C ARG A 7 -13.69 7.99 8.58
N MET A 8 -14.76 7.19 8.74
CA MET A 8 -14.96 6.31 9.89
C MET A 8 -14.26 4.96 9.76
N MET A 9 -13.88 4.56 8.53
CA MET A 9 -13.16 3.33 8.30
C MET A 9 -11.77 3.42 8.93
N HIS A 10 -11.43 2.44 9.75
CA HIS A 10 -10.11 2.23 10.33
C HIS A 10 -9.69 0.81 9.98
N ILE A 11 -8.50 0.66 9.37
CA ILE A 11 -7.96 -0.64 9.01
C ILE A 11 -6.82 -0.96 9.96
N ASP A 12 -7.02 -1.98 10.79
CA ASP A 12 -6.01 -2.57 11.63
C ASP A 12 -6.00 -4.07 11.35
N LEU A 13 -4.89 -4.58 10.83
CA LEU A 13 -4.76 -5.97 10.42
C LEU A 13 -3.84 -6.71 11.40
N PRO A 14 -4.19 -7.92 11.83
CA PRO A 14 -3.27 -8.75 12.60
C PRO A 14 -1.97 -8.97 11.84
N GLN A 15 -0.87 -9.15 12.59
CA GLN A 15 0.45 -9.35 12.00
C GLN A 15 0.44 -10.52 10.99
N GLY A 16 0.99 -10.27 9.80
CA GLY A 16 1.09 -11.26 8.73
C GLY A 16 -0.21 -11.50 7.96
N GLN A 17 -1.28 -10.74 8.25
CA GLN A 17 -2.54 -10.83 7.52
C GLN A 17 -2.66 -9.75 6.45
N SER A 18 -3.35 -10.13 5.37
CA SER A 18 -3.67 -9.25 4.24
C SER A 18 -5.18 -9.14 4.12
N ALA A 19 -5.65 -7.98 3.67
CA ALA A 19 -7.07 -7.75 3.41
C ALA A 19 -7.29 -7.09 2.04
N PHE A 20 -8.45 -7.36 1.46
CA PHE A 20 -8.90 -6.69 0.25
C PHE A 20 -9.90 -5.58 0.61
N LEU A 21 -9.62 -4.35 0.17
CA LEU A 21 -10.56 -3.23 0.27
C LEU A 21 -11.43 -3.16 -0.99
N TRP A 22 -12.65 -3.71 -0.92
CA TRP A 22 -13.60 -3.70 -2.03
C TRP A 22 -14.56 -2.50 -2.01
N GLY A 23 -15.26 -2.29 -3.12
CA GLY A 23 -16.36 -1.32 -3.25
C GLY A 23 -16.45 -0.69 -4.65
N PRO A 24 -17.54 0.05 -4.94
CA PRO A 24 -17.78 0.65 -6.26
C PRO A 24 -16.68 1.58 -6.74
N ARG A 25 -16.59 1.82 -8.05
CA ARG A 25 -15.64 2.81 -8.61
C ARG A 25 -15.97 4.22 -8.07
N LYS A 26 -14.94 5.09 -7.98
CA LYS A 26 -15.05 6.49 -7.52
C LYS A 26 -15.48 6.70 -6.05
N THR A 27 -15.39 5.69 -5.19
CA THR A 27 -15.67 5.83 -3.74
C THR A 27 -14.48 6.32 -2.90
N GLY A 28 -13.36 6.64 -3.55
CA GLY A 28 -12.16 7.17 -2.90
C GLY A 28 -11.33 6.13 -2.13
N LYS A 29 -11.39 4.84 -2.49
CA LYS A 29 -10.57 3.79 -1.87
C LYS A 29 -9.06 4.09 -1.95
N THR A 30 -8.57 4.46 -3.14
CA THR A 30 -7.16 4.85 -3.33
C THR A 30 -6.80 6.07 -2.49
N THR A 31 -7.67 7.07 -2.46
CA THR A 31 -7.48 8.27 -1.63
C THR A 31 -7.40 7.91 -0.15
N TYR A 32 -8.32 7.06 0.34
CA TYR A 32 -8.31 6.59 1.71
C TYR A 32 -7.01 5.87 2.08
N LEU A 33 -6.55 4.93 1.24
CA LEU A 33 -5.31 4.20 1.50
C LEU A 33 -4.08 5.12 1.52
N LYS A 34 -3.99 6.10 0.60
CA LYS A 34 -2.91 7.09 0.58
C LYS A 34 -2.88 7.97 1.82
N THR A 35 -4.05 8.33 2.36
CA THR A 35 -4.15 9.17 3.55
C THR A 35 -3.96 8.39 4.85
N ALA A 36 -4.45 7.15 4.92
CA ALA A 36 -4.33 6.30 6.11
C ALA A 36 -2.93 5.67 6.25
N PHE A 37 -2.23 5.43 5.15
CA PHE A 37 -0.92 4.78 5.11
C PHE A 37 0.08 5.57 4.25
N PRO A 38 0.44 6.81 4.66
CA PRO A 38 1.28 7.70 3.85
C PRO A 38 2.71 7.18 3.63
N ASP A 39 3.25 6.43 4.59
CA ASP A 39 4.62 5.90 4.55
C ASP A 39 4.71 4.49 3.95
N SER A 40 3.58 3.93 3.50
CA SER A 40 3.54 2.58 2.92
C SER A 40 3.91 2.60 1.44
N LEU A 41 4.65 1.57 1.01
CA LEU A 41 4.86 1.32 -0.41
C LEU A 41 3.54 1.02 -1.12
N MET A 42 3.26 1.77 -2.19
CA MET A 42 2.08 1.58 -3.04
C MET A 42 2.49 1.06 -4.41
N TYR A 43 1.78 0.01 -4.83
CA TYR A 43 1.92 -0.57 -6.17
C TYR A 43 0.62 -0.39 -6.93
N ASP A 44 0.65 0.41 -8.00
CA ASP A 44 -0.50 0.62 -8.86
C ASP A 44 -0.46 -0.38 -10.03
N SER A 45 -1.24 -1.46 -9.93
CA SER A 45 -1.30 -2.48 -10.98
C SER A 45 -1.92 -1.99 -12.30
N LEU A 46 -2.51 -0.80 -12.34
CA LEU A 46 -2.98 -0.18 -13.58
C LEU A 46 -1.84 0.52 -14.34
N GLN A 47 -0.68 0.74 -13.70
CA GLN A 47 0.52 1.20 -14.38
C GLN A 47 1.15 0.03 -15.12
N THR A 48 0.96 0.00 -16.43
CA THR A 48 1.35 -1.12 -17.30
C THR A 48 2.81 -1.52 -17.13
N ASP A 49 3.73 -0.55 -17.06
CA ASP A 49 5.17 -0.83 -16.96
C ASP A 49 5.51 -1.55 -15.65
N LEU A 50 5.00 -1.03 -14.53
CA LEU A 50 5.16 -1.63 -13.21
C LEU A 50 4.55 -3.04 -13.15
N PHE A 51 3.32 -3.19 -13.67
CA PHE A 51 2.66 -4.49 -13.72
C PHE A 51 3.47 -5.51 -14.53
N LEU A 52 3.94 -5.14 -15.72
CA LEU A 52 4.71 -6.03 -16.59
C LEU A 52 6.06 -6.39 -15.96
N GLU A 53 6.72 -5.46 -15.28
CA GLU A 53 7.99 -5.71 -14.60
C GLU A 53 7.81 -6.71 -13.45
N LEU A 54 6.85 -6.45 -12.55
CA LEU A 54 6.58 -7.32 -11.41
C LEU A 54 6.06 -8.70 -11.85
N ALA A 55 5.26 -8.77 -12.92
CA ALA A 55 4.79 -10.04 -13.47
C ALA A 55 5.95 -10.87 -14.07
N LYS A 56 6.90 -10.24 -14.76
CA LYS A 56 8.08 -10.91 -15.32
C LYS A 56 9.10 -11.31 -14.24
N ARG A 57 9.22 -10.51 -13.18
CA ARG A 57 10.22 -10.67 -12.11
C ARG A 57 9.58 -10.52 -10.72
N PRO A 58 8.84 -11.54 -10.24
CA PRO A 58 8.13 -11.46 -8.96
C PRO A 58 9.02 -11.22 -7.74
N PHE A 59 10.30 -11.61 -7.81
CA PHE A 59 11.27 -11.42 -6.72
C PHE A 59 11.53 -9.93 -6.41
N LEU A 60 11.33 -9.03 -7.37
CA LEU A 60 11.52 -7.58 -7.18
C LEU A 60 10.60 -7.03 -6.10
N LEU A 61 9.37 -7.55 -5.97
CA LEU A 61 8.47 -7.14 -4.91
C LEU A 61 9.08 -7.41 -3.53
N ARG A 62 9.65 -8.61 -3.34
CA ARG A 62 10.31 -8.98 -2.07
C ARG A 62 11.53 -8.11 -1.82
N GLU A 63 12.37 -7.88 -2.83
CA GLU A 63 13.57 -7.04 -2.69
C GLU A 63 13.22 -5.61 -2.30
N GLN A 64 12.24 -5.00 -2.97
CA GLN A 64 11.77 -3.65 -2.68
C GLN A 64 11.18 -3.54 -1.27
N LEU A 65 10.39 -4.54 -0.84
CA LEU A 65 9.84 -4.57 0.52
C LEU A 65 10.95 -4.69 1.58
N LEU A 66 11.95 -5.54 1.35
CA LEU A 66 13.08 -5.71 2.28
C LEU A 66 13.98 -4.47 2.34
N ALA A 67 14.15 -3.76 1.22
CA ALA A 67 14.92 -2.53 1.16
C ALA A 67 14.22 -1.35 1.87
N ALA A 68 12.88 -1.37 1.87
CA ALA A 68 12.07 -0.35 2.53
C ALA A 68 11.80 -0.64 4.01
N ASP A 69 12.08 -1.84 4.53
CA ASP A 69 11.82 -2.19 5.93
C ASP A 69 12.68 -1.34 6.88
N PRO A 70 12.08 -0.45 7.68
CA PRO A 70 12.84 0.38 8.62
C PRO A 70 13.54 -0.46 9.70
N ARG A 71 13.02 -1.66 10.01
CA ARG A 71 13.59 -2.54 11.03
C ARG A 71 14.97 -3.05 10.64
N ARG A 72 15.21 -3.24 9.34
CA ARG A 72 16.51 -3.70 8.83
C ARG A 72 17.64 -2.71 9.11
N LYS A 73 17.36 -1.40 9.13
CA LYS A 73 18.37 -0.39 9.48
C LYS A 73 18.91 -0.53 10.91
N MET A 74 18.17 -1.19 11.81
CA MET A 74 18.56 -1.36 13.21
C MET A 74 19.39 -2.63 13.44
N ASP A 75 19.32 -3.62 12.54
CA ASP A 75 20.12 -4.85 12.60
C ASP A 75 21.52 -4.67 11.98
N ASP A 76 21.70 -3.64 11.14
CA ASP A 76 22.98 -3.28 10.51
C ASP A 76 23.80 -2.24 11.33
N LEU A 77 23.38 -1.92 12.57
CA LEU A 77 24.01 -0.96 13.50
C LEU A 77 24.58 -1.64 14.77
#